data_AF-Q2U2Y5-F1
#
_entry.id   AF-Q2U2Y5-F1
#
_cell.length_a   1.000
_cell.length_b   1.000
_cell.length_c   1.000
_cell.angle_alpha   90.00
_cell.angle_beta   90.00
_cell.angle_gamma   90.00
#
_symmetry.space_group_name_H-M   'P 1'
#
loop_
_entity.id
_entity.type
_entity.pdbx_description
1 polymer ?
#
loop_
_entity_poly.entity_id
_entity_poly.type
_entity_poly.pdbx_seq_one_letter_code
_entity_poly.pdbx_strand_id
1 'polypeptide(L)'
;MWAVLQKWILALPSATDEQRKRRLGLQKELEWAVSELDDGNGIGEDGLVFAHCDLLCANVIAVPSSDAPVTSAGEPTTTVQFIDYEYATPSPAAFDIANHFAEWGGYDCDYNMMPTCAVRRQFLTEYVRSYTQHKGLPESSQKQIIDRLYEDVDRFRGIPGLYWGIWALIQAQISQIDFDYASYAETRLGEYYAWRRELDGSRAKAGEEMPLRERRWAQEV
;
A
#
# COMPACT_ATOMS: atom_id res chain seq x y z
N MET A 1 0.17 11.57 2.06
CA MET A 1 -0.79 10.71 2.79
C MET A 1 -0.98 11.00 4.29
N TRP A 2 0.06 11.28 5.08
CA TRP A 2 -0.05 11.30 6.57
C TRP A 2 -1.07 12.29 7.12
N ALA A 3 -1.14 13.49 6.51
CA ALA A 3 -2.15 14.48 6.85
C ALA A 3 -3.59 14.01 6.55
N VAL A 4 -3.80 13.14 5.57
CA VAL A 4 -5.11 12.54 5.27
C VAL A 4 -5.51 11.60 6.41
N LEU A 5 -4.61 10.68 6.81
CA LEU A 5 -4.83 9.81 7.96
C LEU A 5 -5.13 10.59 9.24
N GLN A 6 -4.37 11.67 9.51
CA GLN A 6 -4.61 12.52 10.66
C GLN A 6 -6.02 13.11 10.65
N LYS A 7 -6.49 13.63 9.51
CA LYS A 7 -7.85 14.17 9.36
C LYS A 7 -8.90 13.09 9.59
N TRP A 8 -8.69 11.90 9.04
CA TRP A 8 -9.60 10.77 9.19
C TRP A 8 -9.72 10.30 10.64
N ILE A 9 -8.60 10.14 11.35
CA ILE A 9 -8.60 9.79 12.78
C ILE A 9 -9.35 10.84 13.61
N LEU A 10 -9.19 12.13 13.28
CA LEU A 10 -9.90 13.21 13.97
C LEU A 10 -11.41 13.23 13.68
N ALA A 11 -11.83 12.71 12.53
CA ALA A 11 -13.23 12.58 12.12
C ALA A 11 -13.95 11.38 12.75
N LEU A 12 -13.21 10.41 13.30
CA LEU A 12 -13.81 9.27 13.98
C LEU A 12 -14.63 9.70 15.22
N PRO A 13 -15.73 8.98 15.54
CA PRO A 13 -16.53 9.23 16.71
C PRO A 13 -15.71 9.30 18.00
N SER A 14 -16.19 10.08 18.98
CA SER A 14 -15.52 10.30 20.27
C SER A 14 -16.50 10.50 21.44
N ALA A 15 -17.76 10.07 21.27
CA ALA A 15 -18.82 10.26 22.25
C ALA A 15 -18.69 9.28 23.42
N THR A 16 -18.28 8.05 23.18
CA THR A 16 -18.08 7.01 24.21
C THR A 16 -16.60 6.86 24.57
N ASP A 17 -16.32 6.26 25.74
CA ASP A 17 -14.94 6.00 26.17
C ASP A 17 -14.22 4.99 25.26
N GLU A 18 -14.96 4.00 24.73
CA GLU A 18 -14.45 3.07 23.73
C GLU A 18 -14.02 3.77 22.44
N GLN A 19 -14.86 4.68 21.94
CA GLN A 19 -14.56 5.49 20.76
C GLN A 19 -13.33 6.37 20.98
N ARG A 20 -13.22 7.05 22.14
CA ARG A 20 -12.03 7.84 22.51
C ARG A 20 -10.78 6.98 22.59
N LYS A 21 -10.86 5.81 23.23
CA LYS A 21 -9.74 4.88 23.37
C LYS A 21 -9.27 4.37 22.00
N ARG A 22 -10.20 4.02 21.10
CA ARG A 22 -9.88 3.58 19.74
C ARG A 22 -9.19 4.69 18.94
N ARG A 23 -9.75 5.90 18.96
CA ARG A 23 -9.15 7.07 18.30
C ARG A 23 -7.76 7.39 18.84
N LEU A 24 -7.56 7.32 20.16
CA LEU A 24 -6.25 7.51 20.78
C LEU A 24 -5.25 6.41 20.38
N GLY A 25 -5.70 5.16 20.26
CA GLY A 25 -4.86 4.06 19.77
C GLY A 25 -4.38 4.30 18.34
N LEU A 26 -5.31 4.63 17.44
CA LEU A 26 -4.98 4.94 16.04
C LEU A 26 -4.07 6.17 15.92
N GLN A 27 -4.27 7.18 16.76
CA GLN A 27 -3.40 8.36 16.80
C GLN A 27 -1.96 7.99 17.14
N LYS A 28 -1.75 7.11 18.13
CA LYS A 28 -0.40 6.62 18.51
C LYS A 28 0.25 5.83 17.39
N GLU A 29 -0.52 4.98 16.71
CA GLU A 29 -0.02 4.21 15.56
C GLU A 29 0.35 5.12 14.38
N LEU A 30 -0.40 6.20 14.14
CA LEU A 30 -0.04 7.21 13.14
C LEU A 30 1.25 7.96 13.53
N GLU A 31 1.36 8.41 14.77
CA GLU A 31 2.57 9.09 15.27
C GLU A 31 3.82 8.22 15.13
N TRP A 32 3.69 6.93 15.48
CA TRP A 32 4.75 5.94 15.25
C TRP A 32 5.06 5.78 13.76
N ALA A 33 4.04 5.61 12.90
CA ALA A 33 4.24 5.41 11.48
C ALA A 33 4.96 6.60 10.82
N VAL A 34 4.59 7.84 11.19
CA VAL A 34 5.28 9.05 10.71
C VAL A 34 6.73 9.07 11.19
N SER A 35 6.98 8.81 12.48
CA SER A 35 8.34 8.79 13.05
C SER A 35 9.26 7.78 12.36
N GLU A 36 8.76 6.59 12.04
CA GLU A 36 9.60 5.49 11.54
C GLU A 36 9.68 5.39 10.01
N LEU A 37 8.67 5.89 9.30
CA LEU A 37 8.55 5.69 7.85
C LEU A 37 8.74 6.98 7.04
N ASP A 38 8.53 8.15 7.63
CA ASP A 38 8.67 9.44 6.94
C ASP A 38 10.11 9.98 7.06
N ASP A 39 11.08 9.22 6.52
CA ASP A 39 12.51 9.52 6.67
C ASP A 39 13.11 10.40 5.56
N GLY A 40 12.31 10.75 4.54
CA GLY A 40 12.71 11.63 3.43
C GLY A 40 13.68 10.99 2.41
N ASN A 41 14.02 9.71 2.53
CA ASN A 41 15.05 9.06 1.70
C ASN A 41 14.48 8.24 0.53
N GLY A 42 13.17 8.28 0.30
CA GLY A 42 12.49 7.55 -0.78
C GLY A 42 12.73 8.13 -2.18
N ILE A 43 12.18 7.45 -3.19
CA ILE A 43 12.12 7.99 -4.55
C ILE A 43 11.27 9.27 -4.55
N GLY A 44 11.76 10.32 -5.21
CA GLY A 44 11.04 11.58 -5.40
C GLY A 44 11.75 12.77 -4.79
N GLU A 45 11.06 13.91 -4.75
CA GLU A 45 11.54 15.10 -4.05
C GLU A 45 11.14 14.99 -2.58
N ASP A 46 12.11 15.12 -1.67
CA ASP A 46 11.94 14.87 -0.22
C ASP A 46 11.31 13.51 0.10
N GLY A 47 11.59 12.48 -0.71
CA GLY A 47 11.04 11.14 -0.57
C GLY A 47 9.58 10.99 -1.02
N LEU A 48 9.02 11.99 -1.71
CA LEU A 48 7.62 12.02 -2.13
C LEU A 48 7.47 12.07 -3.66
N VAL A 49 6.46 11.36 -4.16
CA VAL A 49 5.98 11.42 -5.55
C VAL A 49 4.52 11.82 -5.59
N PHE A 50 4.05 12.22 -6.77
CA PHE A 50 2.62 12.24 -7.04
C PHE A 50 2.11 10.80 -7.10
N ALA A 51 1.40 10.38 -6.04
CA ALA A 51 0.87 9.04 -5.87
C ALA A 51 -0.64 9.03 -6.09
N HIS A 52 -1.15 7.94 -6.66
CA HIS A 52 -2.58 7.74 -6.85
C HIS A 52 -3.28 7.42 -5.53
N CYS A 53 -2.61 6.68 -4.64
CA CYS A 53 -3.06 6.24 -3.32
C CYS A 53 -4.23 5.25 -3.32
N ASP A 54 -4.72 4.82 -4.48
CA ASP A 54 -5.88 3.92 -4.63
C ASP A 54 -5.85 3.08 -5.92
N LEU A 55 -4.72 2.43 -6.19
CA LEU A 55 -4.54 1.61 -7.41
C LEU A 55 -5.11 0.20 -7.27
N LEU A 56 -6.40 0.09 -7.02
CA LEU A 56 -7.14 -1.17 -7.16
C LEU A 56 -7.44 -1.50 -8.64
N CYS A 57 -7.77 -2.76 -8.94
CA CYS A 57 -7.87 -3.23 -10.33
C CYS A 57 -8.90 -2.48 -11.19
N ALA A 58 -10.01 -2.02 -10.59
CA ALA A 58 -11.02 -1.24 -11.29
C ALA A 58 -10.53 0.16 -11.73
N ASN A 59 -9.45 0.67 -11.12
CA ASN A 59 -8.82 1.96 -11.47
C ASN A 59 -7.72 1.80 -12.53
N VAL A 60 -7.51 0.58 -13.05
CA VAL A 60 -6.49 0.26 -14.06
C VAL A 60 -7.17 -0.18 -15.36
N ILE A 61 -7.20 0.72 -16.34
CA ILE A 61 -7.93 0.53 -17.59
C ILE A 61 -6.99 0.10 -18.71
N ALA A 62 -7.14 -1.15 -19.17
CA ALA A 62 -6.50 -1.61 -20.39
C ALA A 62 -7.23 -1.01 -21.61
N VAL A 63 -6.52 -0.20 -22.39
CA VAL A 63 -7.05 0.43 -23.60
C VAL A 63 -6.98 -0.59 -24.75
N PRO A 64 -8.12 -0.99 -25.36
CA PRO A 64 -8.10 -1.85 -26.53
C PRO A 64 -7.38 -1.13 -27.68
N SER A 65 -6.36 -1.76 -28.27
CA SER A 65 -5.74 -1.27 -29.51
C SER A 65 -5.78 -2.36 -30.57
N SER A 66 -6.26 -2.02 -31.77
CA SER A 66 -6.15 -2.88 -32.97
C SER A 66 -4.71 -2.93 -33.50
N ASP A 67 -3.90 -1.91 -33.17
CA ASP A 67 -2.49 -1.77 -33.55
C ASP A 67 -1.65 -1.66 -32.26
N ALA A 68 -1.56 -2.74 -31.49
CA ALA A 68 -0.74 -2.78 -30.29
C ALA A 68 0.74 -2.56 -30.67
N PRO A 69 1.44 -1.56 -30.10
CA PRO A 69 2.88 -1.44 -30.26
C PRO A 69 3.52 -2.75 -29.81
N VAL A 70 4.54 -3.23 -30.51
CA VAL A 70 5.29 -4.43 -30.10
C VAL A 70 6.50 -4.01 -29.28
N THR A 71 6.80 -4.75 -28.21
CA THR A 71 8.07 -4.60 -27.48
C THR A 71 9.24 -4.91 -28.42
N SER A 72 10.47 -4.56 -28.02
CA SER A 72 11.69 -4.98 -28.72
C SER A 72 11.84 -6.51 -28.82
N ALA A 73 11.08 -7.26 -28.02
CA ALA A 73 10.99 -8.73 -28.04
C ALA A 73 9.80 -9.26 -28.89
N GLY A 74 9.02 -8.39 -29.54
CA GLY A 74 7.90 -8.78 -30.41
C GLY A 74 6.61 -9.14 -29.68
N GLU A 75 6.49 -8.81 -28.38
CA GLU A 75 5.27 -9.05 -27.60
C GLU A 75 4.30 -7.88 -27.74
N PRO A 76 2.99 -8.12 -27.89
CA PRO A 76 1.99 -7.06 -27.97
C PRO A 76 1.96 -6.28 -26.65
N THR A 77 2.14 -4.97 -26.73
CA THR A 77 2.02 -4.09 -25.56
C THR A 77 0.57 -3.67 -25.36
N THR A 78 0.09 -3.79 -24.13
CA THR A 78 -1.21 -3.22 -23.73
C THR A 78 -0.95 -1.83 -23.17
N THR A 79 -1.57 -0.82 -23.78
CA THR A 79 -1.60 0.52 -23.19
C THR A 79 -2.55 0.51 -22.00
N VAL A 80 -2.07 0.97 -20.85
CA VAL A 80 -2.85 1.07 -19.62
C VAL A 80 -2.99 2.54 -19.21
N GLN A 81 -4.17 2.91 -18.74
CA GLN A 81 -4.43 4.23 -18.15
C GLN A 81 -5.02 4.05 -16.74
N PHE A 82 -4.66 4.95 -15.83
CA PHE A 82 -5.26 5.01 -14.51
C PHE A 82 -6.37 6.07 -14.48
N ILE A 83 -7.42 5.80 -13.70
CA ILE A 83 -8.56 6.69 -13.48
C ILE A 83 -8.83 6.84 -11.99
N ASP A 84 -9.69 7.78 -11.61
CA ASP A 84 -10.16 7.96 -10.23
C ASP A 84 -9.09 8.40 -9.21
N TYR A 85 -8.52 9.58 -9.45
CA TYR A 85 -7.47 10.18 -8.62
C TYR A 85 -8.01 10.88 -7.35
N GLU A 86 -9.16 10.47 -6.80
CA GLU A 86 -9.79 11.19 -5.68
C GLU A 86 -8.93 11.19 -4.40
N TYR A 87 -8.12 10.14 -4.19
CA TYR A 87 -7.18 10.04 -3.07
C TYR A 87 -5.76 10.53 -3.41
N ALA A 88 -5.54 10.99 -4.65
CA ALA A 88 -4.21 11.32 -5.12
C ALA A 88 -3.59 12.47 -4.32
N THR A 89 -2.37 12.25 -3.83
CA THR A 89 -1.68 13.20 -2.96
C THR A 89 -0.18 12.91 -2.94
N PRO A 90 0.67 13.91 -2.66
CA PRO A 90 2.08 13.64 -2.39
C PRO A 90 2.25 12.56 -1.32
N SER A 91 2.91 11.47 -1.68
CA SER A 91 3.13 10.32 -0.80
C SER A 91 4.42 9.58 -1.18
N PRO A 92 4.99 8.79 -0.25
CA PRO A 92 6.09 7.90 -0.59
C PRO A 92 5.69 6.93 -1.69
N ALA A 93 6.55 6.74 -2.70
CA ALA A 93 6.29 5.76 -3.78
C ALA A 93 6.08 4.34 -3.21
N ALA A 94 6.79 4.02 -2.12
CA ALA A 94 6.66 2.76 -1.41
C ALA A 94 5.24 2.51 -0.88
N PHE A 95 4.54 3.55 -0.41
CA PHE A 95 3.14 3.42 0.01
C PHE A 95 2.23 3.08 -1.17
N ASP A 96 2.32 3.82 -2.27
CA ASP A 96 1.42 3.62 -3.42
C ASP A 96 1.59 2.22 -4.03
N ILE A 97 2.84 1.74 -4.10
CA ILE A 97 3.16 0.40 -4.57
C ILE A 97 2.72 -0.68 -3.56
N ALA A 98 2.99 -0.49 -2.27
CA ALA A 98 2.52 -1.43 -1.24
C ALA A 98 0.98 -1.50 -1.19
N ASN A 99 0.31 -0.37 -1.41
CA ASN A 99 -1.14 -0.30 -1.55
C ASN A 99 -1.61 -1.10 -2.76
N HIS A 100 -1.03 -0.87 -3.93
CA HIS A 100 -1.35 -1.66 -5.13
C HIS A 100 -1.18 -3.16 -4.92
N PHE A 101 -0.12 -3.60 -4.23
CA PHE A 101 0.06 -5.02 -3.90
C PHE A 101 -0.97 -5.54 -2.89
N ALA A 102 -1.42 -4.73 -1.93
CA ALA A 102 -2.47 -5.12 -1.00
C ALA A 102 -3.81 -5.38 -1.73
N GLU A 103 -4.07 -4.66 -2.82
CA GLU A 103 -5.29 -4.80 -3.62
C GLU A 103 -5.33 -6.09 -4.48
N TRP A 104 -4.26 -6.88 -4.53
CA TRP A 104 -4.29 -8.20 -5.20
C TRP A 104 -5.20 -9.19 -4.48
N GLY A 105 -5.45 -9.00 -3.17
CA GLY A 105 -6.43 -9.78 -2.42
C GLY A 105 -7.88 -9.41 -2.76
N GLY A 106 -8.11 -8.30 -3.45
CA GLY A 106 -9.44 -7.77 -3.74
C GLY A 106 -10.27 -7.46 -2.49
N TYR A 107 -11.57 -7.21 -2.69
CA TYR A 107 -12.49 -6.90 -1.60
C TYR A 107 -12.66 -8.07 -0.60
N ASP A 108 -12.52 -9.30 -1.09
CA ASP A 108 -12.62 -10.52 -0.27
C ASP A 108 -11.36 -10.76 0.60
N CYS A 109 -10.32 -9.95 0.43
CA CYS A 109 -9.04 -10.08 1.14
C CYS A 109 -8.43 -11.49 0.99
N ASP A 110 -8.45 -12.07 -0.21
CA ASP A 110 -7.84 -13.38 -0.48
C ASP A 110 -6.32 -13.29 -0.45
N TYR A 111 -5.75 -13.57 0.72
CA TYR A 111 -4.30 -13.48 0.95
C TYR A 111 -3.48 -14.48 0.14
N ASN A 112 -4.08 -15.51 -0.47
CA ASN A 112 -3.35 -16.40 -1.38
C ASN A 112 -2.86 -15.64 -2.62
N MET A 113 -3.55 -14.56 -2.99
CA MET A 113 -3.22 -13.73 -4.14
C MET A 113 -2.11 -12.71 -3.86
N MET A 114 -1.57 -12.64 -2.63
CA MET A 114 -0.48 -11.73 -2.34
C MET A 114 0.77 -12.04 -3.17
N PRO A 115 1.42 -11.02 -3.77
CA PRO A 115 2.59 -11.23 -4.61
C PRO A 115 3.78 -11.68 -3.77
N THR A 116 4.57 -12.63 -4.28
CA THR A 116 5.79 -13.14 -3.65
C THR A 116 6.98 -12.19 -3.82
N CYS A 117 8.09 -12.44 -3.14
CA CYS A 117 9.32 -11.63 -3.24
C CYS A 117 9.77 -11.48 -4.70
N ALA A 118 9.78 -12.56 -5.48
CA ALA A 118 10.16 -12.54 -6.89
C ALA A 118 9.22 -11.65 -7.73
N VAL A 119 7.91 -11.78 -7.55
CA VAL A 119 6.91 -10.98 -8.28
C VAL A 119 7.04 -9.49 -7.95
N ARG A 120 7.17 -9.14 -6.66
CA ARG A 120 7.37 -7.75 -6.23
C ARG A 120 8.66 -7.19 -6.83
N ARG A 121 9.77 -7.94 -6.76
CA ARG A 121 11.06 -7.50 -7.34
C ARG A 121 10.99 -7.28 -8.85
N GLN A 122 10.27 -8.13 -9.58
CA GLN A 122 10.04 -7.93 -11.01
C GLN A 122 9.25 -6.63 -11.28
N PHE A 123 8.16 -6.40 -10.56
CA PHE A 123 7.38 -5.15 -10.68
C PHE A 123 8.24 -3.92 -10.39
N LEU A 124 9.03 -3.94 -9.30
CA LEU A 124 9.90 -2.82 -8.94
C LEU A 124 11.01 -2.59 -9.98
N THR A 125 11.50 -3.65 -10.62
CA THR A 125 12.49 -3.54 -11.70
C THR A 125 11.92 -2.75 -12.88
N GLU A 126 10.70 -3.07 -13.31
CA GLU A 126 10.04 -2.34 -14.40
C GLU A 126 9.67 -0.90 -14.00
N TYR A 127 9.20 -0.71 -12.76
CA TYR A 127 8.94 0.62 -12.22
C TYR A 127 10.19 1.50 -12.25
N VAL A 128 11.32 1.00 -11.72
CA VAL A 128 12.58 1.76 -11.65
C VAL A 128 13.19 1.96 -13.05
N ARG A 129 13.08 0.99 -13.94
CA ARG A 129 13.49 1.16 -15.35
C ARG A 129 12.74 2.33 -15.98
N SER A 130 11.41 2.35 -15.86
CA SER A 130 10.58 3.45 -16.38
C SER A 130 10.91 4.77 -15.68
N TYR A 131 11.01 4.79 -14.36
CA TYR A 131 11.33 5.99 -13.58
C TYR A 131 12.66 6.62 -13.98
N THR A 132 13.72 5.81 -14.05
CA THR A 132 15.06 6.30 -14.43
C THR A 132 15.10 6.83 -15.85
N GLN A 133 14.42 6.18 -16.80
CA GLN A 133 14.29 6.66 -18.17
C GLN A 133 13.60 8.04 -18.24
N HIS A 134 12.47 8.22 -17.54
CA HIS A 134 11.72 9.47 -17.58
C HIS A 134 12.40 10.61 -16.79
N LYS A 135 13.19 10.27 -15.77
CA LYS A 135 13.98 11.26 -15.01
C LYS A 135 15.35 11.55 -15.62
N GLY A 136 15.78 10.81 -16.63
CA GLY A 136 17.11 10.94 -17.21
C GLY A 136 18.25 10.49 -16.28
N LEU A 137 17.98 9.51 -15.41
CA LEU A 137 18.97 8.94 -14.50
C LEU A 137 19.77 7.82 -15.21
N PRO A 138 21.07 7.64 -14.87
CA PRO A 138 21.89 6.62 -15.50
C PRO A 138 21.42 5.21 -15.13
N GLU A 139 21.48 4.28 -16.10
CA GLU A 139 21.10 2.87 -15.89
C GLU A 139 21.88 2.21 -14.75
N SER A 140 23.13 2.61 -14.53
CA SER A 140 23.98 2.14 -13.42
C SER A 140 23.39 2.41 -12.03
N SER A 141 22.48 3.39 -11.90
CA SER A 141 21.78 3.69 -10.64
C SER A 141 20.60 2.75 -10.35
N GLN A 142 20.07 2.04 -11.36
CA GLN A 142 18.83 1.25 -11.23
C GLN A 142 18.93 0.19 -10.14
N LYS A 143 20.04 -0.56 -10.07
CA LYS A 143 20.20 -1.63 -9.08
C LYS A 143 20.04 -1.12 -7.66
N GLN A 144 20.73 -0.04 -7.31
CA GLN A 144 20.66 0.55 -5.97
C GLN A 144 19.27 1.08 -5.67
N ILE A 145 18.60 1.72 -6.64
CA ILE A 145 17.24 2.23 -6.48
C ILE A 145 16.24 1.07 -6.29
N ILE A 146 16.38 -0.02 -7.04
CA ILE A 146 15.55 -1.23 -6.91
C ILE A 146 15.69 -1.83 -5.52
N ASP A 147 16.93 -2.04 -5.05
CA ASP A 147 17.19 -2.65 -3.75
C ASP A 147 16.63 -1.79 -2.62
N ARG A 148 16.81 -0.46 -2.69
CA ARG A 148 16.24 0.46 -1.71
C ARG A 148 14.72 0.50 -1.75
N LEU A 149 14.12 0.61 -2.94
CA LEU A 149 12.67 0.64 -3.10
C LEU A 149 12.03 -0.66 -2.61
N TYR A 150 12.72 -1.80 -2.79
CA TYR A 150 12.26 -3.09 -2.26
C TYR A 150 12.19 -3.09 -0.73
N GLU A 151 13.22 -2.59 -0.05
CA GLU A 151 13.21 -2.42 1.40
C GLU A 151 12.13 -1.44 1.86
N ASP A 152 11.97 -0.31 1.18
CA ASP A 152 10.95 0.67 1.54
C ASP A 152 9.54 0.12 1.33
N VAL A 153 9.26 -0.60 0.24
CA VAL A 153 7.96 -1.26 0.04
C VAL A 153 7.68 -2.30 1.14
N ASP A 154 8.70 -3.04 1.58
CA ASP A 154 8.55 -3.97 2.72
C ASP A 154 8.20 -3.23 4.02
N ARG A 155 8.86 -2.09 4.29
CA ARG A 155 8.58 -1.22 5.44
C ARG A 155 7.17 -0.62 5.42
N PHE A 156 6.59 -0.42 4.24
CA PHE A 156 5.24 0.15 4.10
C PHE A 156 4.13 -0.89 3.99
N ARG A 157 4.43 -2.19 3.93
CA ARG A 157 3.45 -3.25 3.57
C ARG A 157 2.21 -3.36 4.45
N GLY A 158 2.26 -2.89 5.70
CA GLY A 158 1.10 -2.87 6.60
C GLY A 158 0.31 -1.56 6.59
N ILE A 159 0.87 -0.47 6.06
CA ILE A 159 0.24 0.85 6.04
C ILE A 159 -1.09 0.89 5.26
N PRO A 160 -1.26 0.17 4.13
CA PRO A 160 -2.57 0.06 3.48
C PRO A 160 -3.67 -0.44 4.41
N GLY A 161 -3.36 -1.37 5.32
CA GLY A 161 -4.31 -1.87 6.32
C GLY A 161 -4.75 -0.80 7.31
N LEU A 162 -3.83 0.06 7.76
CA LEU A 162 -4.17 1.21 8.60
C LEU A 162 -5.00 2.23 7.84
N TYR A 163 -4.59 2.54 6.60
CA TYR A 163 -5.22 3.54 5.74
C TYR A 163 -6.68 3.20 5.45
N TRP A 164 -6.92 2.02 4.86
CA TRP A 164 -8.26 1.57 4.50
C TRP A 164 -9.08 1.12 5.70
N GLY A 165 -8.43 0.64 6.77
CA GLY A 165 -9.09 0.35 8.03
C GLY A 165 -9.73 1.59 8.66
N ILE A 166 -8.99 2.70 8.74
CA ILE A 166 -9.52 3.97 9.27
C ILE A 166 -10.60 4.54 8.34
N TRP A 167 -10.38 4.51 7.02
CA TRP A 167 -11.37 4.93 6.03
C TRP A 167 -12.69 4.16 6.20
N ALA A 168 -12.61 2.83 6.35
CA ALA A 168 -13.78 1.97 6.51
C ALA A 168 -14.53 2.24 7.82
N LEU A 169 -13.82 2.54 8.91
CA LEU A 169 -14.48 2.98 10.15
C LEU A 169 -15.31 4.26 9.97
N ILE A 170 -14.83 5.19 9.14
CA ILE A 170 -15.61 6.41 8.82
C ILE A 170 -16.82 6.02 7.97
N GLN A 171 -16.61 5.23 6.91
CA GLN A 171 -17.70 4.80 6.03
C GLN A 171 -18.79 4.02 6.75
N ALA A 172 -18.43 3.21 7.76
CA ALA A 172 -19.40 2.52 8.62
C ALA A 172 -20.33 3.47 9.38
N GLN A 173 -20.02 4.76 9.48
CA GLN A 173 -20.86 5.77 10.13
C GLN A 173 -21.69 6.61 9.15
N ILE A 174 -21.21 6.79 7.91
CA ILE A 174 -21.76 7.80 7.00
C ILE A 174 -22.26 7.24 5.66
N SER A 175 -21.74 6.09 5.23
CA SER A 175 -22.07 5.52 3.93
C SER A 175 -23.51 5.02 3.88
N GLN A 176 -24.13 5.14 2.72
CA GLN A 176 -25.45 4.59 2.41
C GLN A 176 -25.36 3.34 1.52
N ILE A 177 -24.14 2.94 1.14
CA ILE A 177 -23.90 1.76 0.31
C ILE A 177 -24.02 0.51 1.18
N ASP A 178 -24.69 -0.51 0.64
CA ASP A 178 -24.82 -1.83 1.29
C ASP A 178 -23.51 -2.60 1.17
N PHE A 179 -22.59 -2.30 2.09
CA PHE A 179 -21.29 -2.95 2.24
C PHE A 179 -20.94 -3.02 3.73
N ASP A 180 -20.39 -4.14 4.19
CA ASP A 180 -20.01 -4.31 5.59
C ASP A 180 -18.67 -3.62 5.91
N TYR A 181 -18.72 -2.29 5.97
CA TYR A 181 -17.57 -1.44 6.29
C TYR A 181 -16.99 -1.74 7.68
N ALA A 182 -17.82 -2.17 8.63
CA ALA A 182 -17.34 -2.45 9.99
C ALA A 182 -16.44 -3.69 10.00
N SER A 183 -16.90 -4.79 9.42
CA SER A 183 -16.07 -6.00 9.31
C SER A 183 -14.84 -5.77 8.43
N TYR A 184 -14.99 -5.06 7.32
CA TYR A 184 -13.87 -4.69 6.46
C TYR A 184 -12.82 -3.86 7.21
N ALA A 185 -13.24 -2.90 8.04
CA ALA A 185 -12.34 -2.12 8.86
C ALA A 185 -11.51 -2.98 9.82
N GLU A 186 -12.14 -3.93 10.52
CA GLU A 186 -11.43 -4.82 11.43
C GLU A 186 -10.45 -5.73 10.69
N THR A 187 -10.81 -6.23 9.50
CA THR A 187 -9.90 -7.01 8.65
C THR A 187 -8.67 -6.21 8.26
N ARG A 188 -8.84 -5.00 7.69
CA ARG A 188 -7.71 -4.16 7.24
C ARG A 188 -6.84 -3.69 8.42
N LEU A 189 -7.45 -3.31 9.56
CA LEU A 189 -6.67 -2.99 10.77
C LEU A 189 -5.94 -4.23 11.32
N GLY A 190 -6.55 -5.41 11.22
CA GLY A 190 -5.93 -6.69 11.56
C GLY A 190 -4.65 -6.94 10.77
N GLU A 191 -4.64 -6.64 9.47
CA GLU A 191 -3.44 -6.71 8.62
C GLU A 191 -2.33 -5.79 9.13
N TYR A 192 -2.68 -4.54 9.47
CA TYR A 192 -1.72 -3.58 10.02
C TYR A 192 -1.12 -4.09 11.33
N TYR A 193 -1.94 -4.53 12.28
CA TYR A 193 -1.43 -5.00 13.57
C TYR A 193 -0.67 -6.32 13.44
N ALA A 194 -1.07 -7.23 12.55
CA ALA A 194 -0.28 -8.41 12.22
C ALA A 194 1.13 -8.02 11.77
N TRP A 195 1.24 -7.11 10.80
CA TRP A 195 2.50 -6.57 10.33
C TRP A 195 3.32 -5.89 11.45
N ARG A 196 2.69 -5.07 12.31
CA ARG A 196 3.37 -4.44 13.46
C ARG A 196 3.97 -5.48 14.40
N ARG A 197 3.25 -6.58 14.65
CA ARG A 197 3.70 -7.67 15.52
C ARG A 197 4.80 -8.54 14.90
N GLU A 198 4.90 -8.57 13.57
CA GLU A 198 6.08 -9.10 12.88
C GLU A 198 7.29 -8.20 13.13
N LEU A 199 7.11 -6.89 12.98
CA LEU A 199 8.18 -5.90 13.07
C LEU A 199 8.78 -5.80 14.48
N ASP A 200 7.95 -5.80 15.53
CA ASP A 200 8.41 -5.72 16.93
C ASP A 200 8.74 -7.10 17.55
N GLY A 201 8.51 -8.17 16.79
CA GLY A 201 8.75 -9.55 17.18
C GLY A 201 7.80 -10.10 18.25
N SER A 202 6.77 -9.36 18.65
CA SER A 202 5.81 -9.77 19.68
C SER A 202 5.04 -11.04 19.27
N ARG A 203 4.69 -11.19 17.99
CA ARG A 203 4.04 -12.41 17.48
C ARG A 203 4.89 -13.66 17.69
N ALA A 204 6.19 -13.56 17.40
CA ALA A 204 7.12 -14.68 17.57
C ALA A 204 7.32 -15.03 19.06
N LYS A 205 7.42 -14.01 19.92
CA LYS A 205 7.52 -14.19 21.38
C LYS A 205 6.27 -14.85 21.98
N ALA A 206 5.10 -14.60 21.39
CA ALA A 206 3.85 -15.23 21.78
C ALA A 206 3.70 -16.69 21.29
N GLY A 207 4.62 -17.17 20.43
CA GLY A 207 4.55 -18.52 19.87
C GLY A 207 3.40 -18.73 18.89
N GLU A 208 2.86 -17.64 18.32
CA GLU A 208 1.75 -17.70 17.37
C GLU A 208 2.24 -17.98 15.95
N GLU A 209 1.37 -18.60 15.13
CA GLU A 209 1.67 -18.83 13.72
C GLU A 209 1.72 -17.51 12.95
N MET A 210 2.64 -17.42 11.97
CA MET A 210 2.68 -16.27 11.06
C MET A 210 1.38 -16.22 10.23
N PRO A 211 0.68 -15.07 10.20
CA PRO A 211 -0.53 -14.92 9.39
C PRO A 211 -0.30 -15.24 7.92
N LEU A 212 -1.31 -15.78 7.24
CA LEU A 212 -1.20 -16.18 5.82
C LEU A 212 -0.65 -15.05 4.94
N ARG A 213 -1.15 -13.83 5.11
CA ARG A 213 -0.68 -12.65 4.38
C ARG A 213 0.83 -12.45 4.54
N GLU A 214 1.34 -12.49 5.77
CA GLU A 214 2.77 -12.29 6.04
C GLU A 214 3.61 -13.48 5.55
N ARG A 215 3.10 -14.71 5.59
CA ARG A 215 3.76 -15.88 4.99
C ARG A 215 3.89 -15.75 3.48
N ARG A 216 2.81 -15.35 2.80
CA ARG A 216 2.80 -15.12 1.35
C ARG A 216 3.70 -13.94 0.98
N TRP A 217 3.73 -12.90 1.81
CA TRP A 217 4.65 -11.78 1.62
C TRP A 217 6.12 -12.22 1.72
N ALA A 218 6.47 -13.08 2.69
CA ALA A 218 7.83 -13.59 2.88
C ALA A 218 8.22 -14.73 1.92
N GLN A 219 7.30 -15.21 1.09
CA GLN A 219 7.54 -16.31 0.17
C GLN A 219 8.40 -15.86 -1.02
N GLU A 220 9.43 -16.64 -1.36
CA GLU A 220 10.34 -16.30 -2.47
C GLU A 220 9.70 -16.44 -3.85
N VAL A 221 9.05 -17.59 -4.12
CA VAL A 221 8.43 -17.94 -5.41
C VAL A 221 6.97 -18.29 -5.22
#